data_AF-A0A923S7D3-F1
#
_entry.id   AF-A0A923S7D3-F1
#
_cell.length_a   1.000
_cell.length_b   1.000
_cell.length_c   1.000
_cell.angle_alpha   90.00
_cell.angle_beta   90.00
_cell.angle_gamma   90.00
#
_symmetry.space_group_name_H-M   'P 1'
#
loop_
_entity.id
_entity.type
_entity.pdbx_description
1 polymer ?
#
loop_
_entity_poly.entity_id
_entity_poly.type
_entity_poly.pdbx_seq_one_letter_code
_entity_poly.pdbx_strand_id
1 'polypeptide(L)'
;MTYIENVFVCMAAPLVVALLSLKRGQRAALVFCLAGMGACLLSAYLNTFFARLYQADAVNAATQIAPVVEEIMKLLPLLFFLAVFEPTFARFRLAAVIVAASFATFENICFLTQNGADQILFLLIRGFGTGAMHVVCGNVYGGVLRPVWDSRPLRAACLFALLCVAIIYHAIYNLLVSAGGTPQLIAYFVPLPTALCFRLLARKAEA
;
A
#
# COMPACT_ATOMS: atom_id res chain seq x y z
N MET A 1 15.93 10.63 -15.15
CA MET A 1 15.80 9.19 -15.42
C MET A 1 15.78 8.50 -14.08
N THR A 2 14.64 7.94 -13.68
CA THR A 2 14.48 7.27 -12.41
C THR A 2 14.94 5.83 -12.58
N TYR A 3 15.99 5.42 -11.89
CA TYR A 3 16.47 4.03 -11.90
C TYR A 3 15.68 3.16 -10.92
N ILE A 4 14.34 3.23 -10.97
CA ILE A 4 13.45 2.53 -10.04
C ILE A 4 13.68 1.01 -10.09
N GLU A 5 14.02 0.49 -11.26
CA GLU A 5 14.39 -0.90 -11.51
C GLU A 5 15.68 -1.27 -10.77
N ASN A 6 16.69 -0.40 -10.79
CA ASN A 6 17.95 -0.64 -10.07
C ASN A 6 17.72 -0.63 -8.56
N VAL A 7 16.92 0.33 -8.06
CA VAL A 7 16.53 0.36 -6.64
C VAL A 7 15.78 -0.91 -6.26
N PHE A 8 14.84 -1.37 -7.10
CA PHE A 8 14.12 -2.62 -6.90
C PHE A 8 15.07 -3.82 -6.82
N VAL A 9 15.98 -3.98 -7.78
CA VAL A 9 16.93 -5.10 -7.80
C VAL A 9 17.82 -5.08 -6.55
N CYS A 10 18.35 -3.91 -6.18
CA CYS A 10 19.19 -3.77 -4.98
C CYS A 10 18.45 -4.13 -3.68
N MET A 11 17.15 -3.81 -3.59
CA MET A 11 16.32 -4.14 -2.42
C MET A 11 15.84 -5.60 -2.44
N ALA A 12 15.45 -6.11 -3.60
CA ALA A 12 14.87 -7.43 -3.77
C ALA A 12 15.93 -8.54 -3.67
N ALA A 13 17.14 -8.33 -4.20
CA ALA A 13 18.21 -9.33 -4.20
C ALA A 13 18.52 -9.91 -2.80
N PRO A 14 18.79 -9.11 -1.74
CA PRO A 14 19.05 -9.66 -0.42
C PRO A 14 17.82 -10.38 0.17
N LEU A 15 16.60 -9.91 -0.11
CA LEU A 15 15.36 -10.57 0.33
C LEU A 15 15.16 -11.92 -0.36
N VAL A 16 15.49 -12.03 -1.64
CA VAL A 16 15.47 -13.29 -2.39
C VAL A 16 16.51 -14.27 -1.84
N VAL A 17 17.73 -13.81 -1.55
CA VAL A 17 18.77 -14.64 -0.92
C VAL A 17 18.30 -15.12 0.46
N ALA A 18 17.67 -14.25 1.26
CA ALA A 18 17.14 -14.61 2.58
C ALA A 18 16.07 -15.72 2.53
N LEU A 19 15.34 -15.89 1.41
CA LEU A 19 14.37 -16.98 1.25
C LEU A 19 15.02 -18.36 1.36
N LEU A 20 16.30 -18.50 0.98
CA LEU A 20 17.04 -19.76 1.05
C LEU A 20 17.24 -20.21 2.51
N SER A 21 17.46 -19.24 3.41
CA SER A 21 17.78 -19.48 4.81
C SER A 21 16.55 -19.63 5.73
N LEU A 22 15.36 -19.25 5.26
CA LEU A 22 14.18 -19.19 6.11
C LEU A 22 13.33 -20.47 6.09
N LYS A 23 12.68 -20.74 7.22
CA LYS A 23 11.72 -21.84 7.35
C LYS A 23 10.50 -21.59 6.46
N ARG A 24 9.86 -22.67 6.01
CA ARG A 24 8.71 -22.65 5.08
C ARG A 24 7.60 -21.65 5.50
N GLY A 25 7.31 -21.53 6.80
CA GLY A 25 6.31 -20.60 7.32
C GLY A 25 6.69 -19.11 7.25
N GLN A 26 7.99 -18.78 7.26
CA GLN A 26 8.49 -17.39 7.20
C GLN A 26 8.67 -16.90 5.75
N ARG A 27 8.85 -17.82 4.79
CA ARG A 27 9.01 -17.49 3.37
C ARG A 27 7.81 -16.73 2.79
N ALA A 28 6.60 -17.05 3.25
CA ALA A 28 5.39 -16.38 2.78
C ALA A 28 5.42 -14.87 3.04
N ALA A 29 5.89 -14.44 4.21
CA ALA A 29 6.00 -13.03 4.54
C ALA A 29 6.97 -12.29 3.60
N LEU A 30 8.11 -12.89 3.27
CA LEU A 30 9.04 -12.30 2.30
C LEU A 30 8.50 -12.29 0.88
N VAL A 31 7.77 -13.32 0.46
CA VAL A 31 7.12 -13.34 -0.85
C VAL A 31 6.11 -12.20 -0.96
N PHE A 32 5.30 -11.97 0.07
CA PHE A 32 4.39 -10.81 0.09
C PHE A 32 5.13 -9.47 0.16
N CYS A 33 6.28 -9.42 0.83
CA CYS A 33 7.14 -8.23 0.85
C CYS A 33 7.64 -7.90 -0.57
N LEU A 34 8.18 -8.90 -1.27
CA LEU A 34 8.61 -8.76 -2.67
C LEU A 34 7.44 -8.41 -3.59
N ALA A 35 6.26 -9.00 -3.35
CA ALA A 35 5.06 -8.69 -4.11
C ALA A 35 4.60 -7.23 -3.92
N GLY A 36 4.68 -6.67 -2.72
CA GLY A 36 4.35 -5.27 -2.47
C GLY A 36 5.35 -4.30 -3.11
N MET A 37 6.65 -4.59 -3.04
CA MET A 37 7.67 -3.81 -3.77
C MET A 37 7.48 -3.89 -5.29
N GLY A 38 7.21 -5.09 -5.82
CA GLY A 38 6.96 -5.31 -7.24
C GLY A 38 5.66 -4.63 -7.71
N ALA A 39 4.61 -4.64 -6.89
CA ALA A 39 3.38 -3.90 -7.16
C ALA A 39 3.66 -2.39 -7.26
N CYS A 40 4.49 -1.83 -6.38
CA CYS A 40 4.89 -0.42 -6.45
C CYS A 40 5.66 -0.08 -7.73
N LEU A 41 6.64 -0.91 -8.11
CA LEU A 41 7.36 -0.77 -9.37
C LEU A 41 6.40 -0.77 -10.58
N LEU A 42 5.51 -1.76 -10.65
CA LEU A 42 4.53 -1.88 -11.74
C LEU A 42 3.54 -0.71 -11.75
N SER A 43 3.09 -0.25 -10.57
CA SER A 43 2.25 0.94 -10.44
C SER A 43 2.92 2.18 -11.02
N ALA A 44 4.23 2.38 -10.82
CA ALA A 44 4.93 3.54 -11.38
C ALA A 44 4.86 3.58 -12.92
N TYR A 45 5.01 2.42 -13.58
CA TYR A 45 4.85 2.33 -15.05
C TYR A 45 3.40 2.56 -15.49
N LEU A 46 2.44 1.92 -14.83
CA LEU A 46 1.02 2.07 -15.15
C LEU A 46 0.54 3.51 -14.93
N ASN A 47 0.96 4.15 -13.83
CA ASN A 47 0.68 5.56 -13.55
C ASN A 47 1.18 6.45 -14.68
N THR A 48 2.42 6.24 -15.13
CA THR A 48 3.01 7.01 -16.23
C THR A 48 2.29 6.75 -17.56
N PHE A 49 1.94 5.50 -17.84
CA PHE A 49 1.20 5.10 -19.03
C PHE A 49 -0.17 5.78 -19.07
N PHE A 50 -0.97 5.66 -18.01
CA PHE A 50 -2.30 6.26 -17.94
C PHE A 50 -2.24 7.78 -17.90
N ALA A 51 -1.27 8.39 -17.22
CA ALA A 51 -1.09 9.84 -17.23
C ALA A 51 -0.87 10.37 -18.66
N ARG A 52 -0.06 9.67 -19.46
CA ARG A 52 0.12 10.02 -20.88
C ARG A 52 -1.10 9.74 -21.73
N LEU A 53 -1.75 8.59 -21.54
CA LEU A 53 -2.95 8.19 -22.29
C LEU A 53 -4.10 9.18 -22.08
N TYR A 54 -4.32 9.62 -20.84
CA TYR A 54 -5.37 10.57 -20.48
C TYR A 54 -4.93 12.04 -20.55
N GLN A 55 -3.70 12.33 -20.96
CA GLN A 55 -3.13 13.70 -20.98
C GLN A 55 -3.29 14.42 -19.62
N ALA A 56 -3.15 13.66 -18.53
CA ALA A 56 -3.32 14.19 -17.17
C ALA A 56 -2.08 14.98 -16.74
N ASP A 57 -2.30 16.15 -16.15
CA ASP A 57 -1.23 16.88 -15.47
C ASP A 57 -0.74 16.13 -14.21
N ALA A 58 0.34 16.62 -13.60
CA ALA A 58 0.95 15.98 -12.44
C ALA A 58 0.00 15.87 -11.23
N VAL A 59 -0.87 16.86 -11.01
CA VAL A 59 -1.80 16.85 -9.87
C VAL A 59 -2.92 15.85 -10.11
N ASN A 60 -3.52 15.83 -11.30
CA ASN A 60 -4.55 14.88 -11.68
C ASN A 60 -4.00 13.44 -11.72
N ALA A 61 -2.79 13.25 -12.23
CA ALA A 61 -2.13 11.95 -12.18
C ALA A 61 -1.90 11.47 -10.73
N ALA A 62 -1.45 12.34 -9.83
CA ALA A 62 -1.19 11.98 -8.43
C ALA A 62 -2.48 11.77 -7.61
N THR A 63 -3.55 12.51 -7.89
CA THR A 63 -4.77 12.51 -7.07
C THR A 63 -5.86 11.57 -7.58
N GLN A 64 -5.84 11.21 -8.86
CA GLN A 64 -6.89 10.39 -9.48
C GLN A 64 -6.35 9.07 -10.04
N ILE A 65 -5.27 9.12 -10.83
CA ILE A 65 -4.74 7.92 -11.49
C ILE A 65 -3.97 7.05 -10.49
N ALA A 66 -3.01 7.63 -9.77
CA ALA A 66 -2.14 6.90 -8.86
C ALA A 66 -2.92 6.13 -7.77
N PRO A 67 -3.91 6.71 -7.06
CA PRO A 67 -4.66 5.98 -6.05
C PRO A 67 -5.38 4.75 -6.61
N VAL A 68 -5.99 4.88 -7.80
CA VAL A 68 -6.69 3.78 -8.46
C VAL A 68 -5.71 2.65 -8.81
N VAL A 69 -4.65 2.98 -9.53
CA VAL A 69 -3.65 2.00 -9.98
C VAL A 69 -2.99 1.33 -8.79
N GLU A 70 -2.56 2.10 -7.81
CA GLU A 70 -1.78 1.58 -6.70
C GLU A 70 -2.58 0.68 -5.77
N GLU A 71 -3.82 1.03 -5.44
CA GLU A 71 -4.65 0.17 -4.59
C GLU A 71 -5.07 -1.11 -5.33
N ILE A 72 -5.32 -1.03 -6.65
CA ILE A 72 -5.54 -2.24 -7.48
C ILE A 72 -4.30 -3.13 -7.46
N MET A 73 -3.12 -2.57 -7.72
CA MET A 73 -1.87 -3.34 -7.78
C MET A 73 -1.51 -3.98 -6.43
N LYS A 74 -1.80 -3.32 -5.31
CA LYS A 74 -1.66 -3.92 -3.96
C LYS A 74 -2.66 -5.06 -3.72
N LEU A 75 -3.89 -4.95 -4.24
CA LEU A 75 -4.92 -5.95 -4.04
C LEU A 75 -4.69 -7.22 -4.88
N LEU A 76 -4.10 -7.12 -6.08
CA LEU A 76 -3.84 -8.27 -6.97
C LEU A 76 -3.12 -9.46 -6.30
N PRO A 77 -1.97 -9.31 -5.61
CA PRO A 77 -1.33 -10.44 -4.94
C PRO A 77 -2.19 -11.04 -3.82
N LEU A 78 -3.07 -10.26 -3.19
CA LEU A 78 -4.00 -10.75 -2.17
C LEU A 78 -5.16 -11.53 -2.78
N LEU A 79 -5.69 -11.10 -3.92
CA LEU A 79 -6.71 -11.85 -4.68
C LEU A 79 -6.16 -13.18 -5.16
N PHE A 80 -4.92 -13.19 -5.68
CA PHE A 80 -4.22 -14.43 -6.03
C PHE A 80 -4.08 -15.35 -4.81
N PHE A 81 -3.64 -14.80 -3.68
CA PHE A 81 -3.51 -15.57 -2.44
C PHE A 81 -4.85 -16.18 -2.00
N LEU A 82 -5.93 -15.40 -2.08
CA LEU A 82 -7.27 -15.84 -1.72
C LEU A 82 -7.80 -16.92 -2.65
N ALA A 83 -7.58 -16.78 -3.96
CA ALA A 83 -8.09 -17.68 -4.99
C ALA A 83 -7.35 -19.03 -5.02
N VAL A 84 -6.04 -19.03 -4.78
CA VAL A 84 -5.20 -20.23 -4.92
C VAL A 84 -5.01 -20.98 -3.60
N PHE A 85 -4.83 -20.25 -2.49
CA PHE A 85 -4.40 -20.87 -1.22
C PHE A 85 -5.50 -20.92 -0.15
N GLU A 86 -6.67 -20.31 -0.41
CA GLU A 86 -7.80 -20.25 0.53
C GLU A 86 -7.37 -20.03 1.99
N PRO A 87 -6.63 -18.94 2.28
CA PRO A 87 -6.01 -18.74 3.58
C PRO A 87 -7.03 -18.55 4.69
N THR A 88 -6.59 -18.73 5.94
CA THR A 88 -7.36 -18.23 7.09
C THR A 88 -7.37 -16.70 7.09
N PHE A 89 -8.39 -16.09 7.69
CA PHE A 89 -8.50 -14.64 7.82
C PHE A 89 -7.24 -13.99 8.40
N ALA A 90 -6.67 -14.59 9.45
CA ALA A 90 -5.48 -14.08 10.10
C ALA A 90 -4.26 -14.03 9.14
N ARG A 91 -4.11 -15.03 8.27
CA ARG A 91 -3.04 -15.07 7.26
C ARG A 91 -3.28 -14.04 6.16
N PHE A 92 -4.52 -13.86 5.71
CA PHE A 92 -4.87 -12.84 4.73
C PHE A 92 -4.64 -11.42 5.26
N ARG A 93 -5.09 -11.14 6.49
CA ARG A 93 -4.84 -9.86 7.18
C ARG A 93 -3.35 -9.55 7.27
N LEU A 94 -2.54 -10.54 7.64
CA LEU A 94 -1.08 -10.37 7.71
C LEU A 94 -0.48 -10.07 6.33
N ALA A 95 -0.89 -10.81 5.29
CA ALA A 95 -0.44 -10.57 3.92
C ALA A 95 -0.78 -9.16 3.44
N ALA A 96 -2.00 -8.68 3.70
CA ALA A 96 -2.45 -7.34 3.32
C ALA A 96 -1.57 -6.24 3.95
N VAL A 97 -1.26 -6.37 5.24
CA VAL A 97 -0.38 -5.42 5.95
C VAL A 97 1.04 -5.46 5.39
N ILE A 98 1.60 -6.65 5.13
CA ILE A 98 2.95 -6.79 4.59
C ILE A 98 3.05 -6.19 3.18
N VAL A 99 2.08 -6.46 2.30
CA VAL A 99 2.04 -5.89 0.94
C VAL A 99 1.98 -4.36 1.02
N ALA A 100 1.08 -3.81 1.83
CA ALA A 100 0.95 -2.37 1.98
C ALA A 100 2.20 -1.70 2.56
N ALA A 101 2.79 -2.28 3.60
CA ALA A 101 3.99 -1.74 4.25
C ALA A 101 5.22 -1.80 3.33
N SER A 102 5.40 -2.91 2.60
CA SER A 102 6.53 -3.06 1.67
C SER A 102 6.39 -2.18 0.43
N PHE A 103 5.16 -2.02 -0.10
CA PHE A 103 4.85 -1.04 -1.14
C PHE A 103 5.25 0.37 -0.70
N ALA A 104 4.75 0.80 0.45
CA ALA A 104 5.03 2.13 1.00
C ALA A 104 6.52 2.36 1.28
N THR A 105 7.20 1.34 1.79
CA THR A 105 8.64 1.40 2.07
C THR A 105 9.41 1.61 0.77
N PHE A 106 9.08 0.84 -0.27
CA PHE A 106 9.75 0.97 -1.57
C PHE A 106 9.47 2.32 -2.22
N GLU A 107 8.23 2.80 -2.18
CA GLU A 107 7.86 4.12 -2.67
C GLU A 107 8.67 5.23 -1.97
N ASN A 108 8.76 5.18 -0.64
CA ASN A 108 9.52 6.15 0.13
C ASN A 108 11.01 6.14 -0.22
N ILE A 109 11.62 4.96 -0.43
CA ILE A 109 13.01 4.84 -0.87
C ILE A 109 13.16 5.47 -2.27
N CYS A 110 12.26 5.17 -3.20
CA CYS A 110 12.29 5.74 -4.54
C CYS A 110 12.16 7.26 -4.50
N PHE A 111 11.27 7.79 -3.65
CA PHE A 111 11.13 9.22 -3.44
C PHE A 111 12.42 9.86 -2.90
N LEU A 112 13.05 9.24 -1.90
CA LEU A 112 14.34 9.69 -1.35
C LEU A 112 15.44 9.72 -2.41
N THR A 113 15.53 8.69 -3.26
CA THR A 113 16.54 8.66 -4.33
C THR A 113 16.35 9.75 -5.39
N GLN A 114 15.12 10.24 -5.56
CA GLN A 114 14.80 11.29 -6.53
C GLN A 114 14.95 12.70 -5.97
N ASN A 115 14.64 12.89 -4.68
CA ASN A 115 14.54 14.21 -4.06
C ASN A 115 15.69 14.53 -3.09
N GLY A 116 16.57 13.56 -2.83
CA GLY A 116 17.65 13.72 -1.86
C GLY A 116 17.21 13.44 -0.42
N ALA A 117 18.17 13.52 0.51
CA ALA A 117 18.01 13.24 1.94
C ALA A 117 18.39 14.44 2.84
N ASP A 118 18.54 15.62 2.25
CA ASP A 118 18.98 16.85 2.90
C ASP A 118 17.98 17.38 3.94
N GLN A 119 16.67 17.21 3.71
CA GLN A 119 15.61 17.63 4.63
C GLN A 119 15.01 16.47 5.43
N ILE A 120 15.82 15.87 6.30
CA ILE A 120 15.44 14.65 7.04
C ILE A 120 14.12 14.78 7.82
N LEU A 121 13.84 15.94 8.43
CA LEU A 121 12.60 16.15 9.18
C LEU A 121 11.36 16.14 8.27
N PHE A 122 11.44 16.82 7.12
CA PHE A 122 10.36 16.79 6.14
C PHE A 122 10.14 15.38 5.60
N LEU A 123 11.23 14.66 5.29
CA LEU A 123 11.18 13.29 4.81
C LEU A 123 10.62 12.31 5.84
N LEU A 124 10.89 12.53 7.13
CA LEU A 124 10.30 11.75 8.21
C LEU A 124 8.80 12.02 8.33
N ILE A 125 8.36 13.27 8.33
CA ILE A 125 6.94 13.62 8.45
C ILE A 125 6.17 13.10 7.23
N ARG A 126 6.66 13.38 6.02
CA ARG A 126 6.06 12.95 4.75
C ARG A 126 6.11 11.44 4.62
N GLY A 127 7.29 10.83 4.80
CA GLY A 127 7.49 9.39 4.66
C GLY A 127 6.66 8.58 5.64
N PHE A 128 6.54 9.06 6.90
CA PHE A 128 5.66 8.44 7.89
C PHE A 128 4.19 8.66 7.57
N GLY A 129 3.79 9.87 7.16
CA GLY A 129 2.41 10.16 6.76
C GLY A 129 1.95 9.31 5.57
N THR A 130 2.74 9.27 4.49
CA THR A 130 2.44 8.50 3.27
C THR A 130 2.50 7.00 3.56
N GLY A 131 3.51 6.57 4.32
CA GLY A 131 3.61 5.17 4.74
C GLY A 131 2.46 4.72 5.62
N ALA A 132 2.03 5.55 6.57
CA ALA A 132 0.87 5.29 7.39
C ALA A 132 -0.41 5.23 6.56
N MET A 133 -0.59 6.12 5.57
CA MET A 133 -1.74 6.10 4.66
C MET A 133 -1.84 4.76 3.92
N HIS A 134 -0.76 4.28 3.31
CA HIS A 134 -0.78 2.98 2.63
C HIS A 134 -1.08 1.81 3.57
N VAL A 135 -0.49 1.81 4.78
CA VAL A 135 -0.77 0.78 5.79
C VAL A 135 -2.22 0.85 6.26
N VAL A 136 -2.81 2.04 6.37
CA VAL A 136 -4.24 2.21 6.63
C VAL A 136 -5.07 1.59 5.50
N CYS A 137 -4.79 1.91 4.23
CA CYS A 137 -5.45 1.31 3.07
C CYS A 137 -5.37 -0.22 3.08
N GLY A 138 -4.20 -0.79 3.39
CA GLY A 138 -4.04 -2.25 3.54
C GLY A 138 -4.85 -2.83 4.71
N ASN A 139 -4.98 -2.10 5.81
CA ASN A 139 -5.76 -2.53 6.98
C ASN A 139 -7.28 -2.48 6.76
N VAL A 140 -7.77 -1.71 5.78
CA VAL A 140 -9.20 -1.69 5.40
C VAL A 140 -9.68 -3.12 5.08
N TYR A 141 -8.84 -3.93 4.43
CA TYR A 141 -9.11 -5.34 4.13
C TYR A 141 -9.07 -6.27 5.36
N GLY A 142 -8.43 -5.84 6.45
CA GLY A 142 -8.09 -6.67 7.59
C GLY A 142 -9.07 -6.60 8.76
N GLY A 143 -9.98 -5.62 8.83
CA GLY A 143 -10.99 -5.50 9.89
C GLY A 143 -12.41 -5.72 9.38
N VAL A 144 -12.76 -5.02 8.31
CA VAL A 144 -14.14 -4.98 7.78
C VAL A 144 -14.54 -6.29 7.11
N LEU A 145 -13.57 -7.06 6.62
CA LEU A 145 -13.81 -8.31 5.90
C LEU A 145 -14.12 -9.51 6.82
N ARG A 146 -13.88 -9.39 8.14
CA ARG A 146 -14.07 -10.49 9.10
C ARG A 146 -15.50 -11.03 9.14
N PRO A 147 -16.56 -10.22 9.25
CA PRO A 147 -17.93 -10.71 9.42
C PRO A 147 -18.45 -11.48 8.20
N VAL A 148 -17.89 -11.20 7.01
CA VAL A 148 -18.30 -11.82 5.74
C VAL A 148 -17.31 -12.88 5.25
N TRP A 149 -16.33 -13.25 6.07
CA TRP A 149 -15.18 -14.06 5.64
C TRP A 149 -15.59 -15.42 5.08
N ASP A 150 -16.58 -16.06 5.68
CA ASP A 150 -16.99 -17.42 5.32
C ASP A 150 -17.92 -17.47 4.09
N SER A 151 -18.49 -16.33 3.67
CA SER A 151 -19.34 -16.24 2.48
C SER A 151 -18.54 -15.72 1.28
N ARG A 152 -18.20 -16.62 0.35
CA ARG A 152 -17.48 -16.27 -0.90
C ARG A 152 -18.10 -15.10 -1.68
N PRO A 153 -19.41 -15.06 -1.97
CA PRO A 153 -20.00 -13.94 -2.74
C PRO A 153 -19.98 -12.63 -1.96
N LEU A 154 -20.30 -12.65 -0.66
CA LEU A 154 -20.25 -11.45 0.17
C LEU A 154 -18.82 -10.93 0.34
N ARG A 155 -17.85 -11.83 0.50
CA ARG A 155 -16.43 -11.50 0.56
C ARG A 155 -15.96 -10.83 -0.73
N ALA A 156 -16.36 -11.34 -1.90
CA ALA A 156 -16.01 -10.72 -3.19
C ALA A 156 -16.60 -9.31 -3.35
N ALA A 157 -17.89 -9.14 -3.05
CA ALA A 157 -18.55 -7.83 -3.08
C ALA A 157 -17.93 -6.85 -2.07
N CYS A 158 -17.63 -7.33 -0.86
CA CYS A 158 -16.99 -6.54 0.18
C CYS A 158 -15.56 -6.12 -0.22
N LEU A 159 -14.75 -7.01 -0.81
CA LEU A 159 -13.42 -6.67 -1.30
C LEU A 159 -13.45 -5.53 -2.34
N PHE A 160 -14.42 -5.55 -3.26
CA PHE A 160 -14.60 -4.46 -4.22
C PHE A 160 -14.98 -3.15 -3.51
N ALA A 161 -15.93 -3.18 -2.58
CA ALA A 161 -16.31 -1.99 -1.82
C ALA A 161 -15.13 -1.42 -1.01
N LEU A 162 -14.32 -2.29 -0.39
CA LEU A 162 -13.13 -1.91 0.37
C LEU A 162 -12.02 -1.34 -0.50
N LEU A 163 -11.87 -1.84 -1.74
CA LEU A 163 -10.99 -1.24 -2.74
C LEU A 163 -11.42 0.20 -3.05
N CYS A 164 -12.71 0.45 -3.28
CA CYS A 164 -13.22 1.80 -3.52
C CYS A 164 -12.94 2.73 -2.33
N VAL A 165 -13.14 2.24 -1.09
CA VAL A 165 -12.81 3.02 0.13
C VAL A 165 -11.32 3.35 0.21
N ALA A 166 -10.44 2.38 -0.07
CA ALA A 166 -8.99 2.61 -0.08
C ALA A 166 -8.58 3.64 -1.14
N ILE A 167 -9.12 3.54 -2.36
CA ILE A 167 -8.87 4.49 -3.45
C ILE A 167 -9.29 5.90 -3.05
N ILE A 168 -10.51 6.06 -2.51
CA ILE A 168 -11.03 7.37 -2.10
C ILE A 168 -10.17 7.96 -0.97
N TYR A 169 -9.82 7.14 0.03
CA TYR A 169 -8.99 7.58 1.15
C TYR A 169 -7.61 8.06 0.67
N HIS A 170 -6.97 7.29 -0.20
CA HIS A 170 -5.68 7.62 -0.79
C HIS A 170 -5.79 8.88 -1.68
N ALA A 171 -6.81 8.99 -2.53
CA ALA A 171 -7.04 10.17 -3.37
C ALA A 171 -7.22 11.46 -2.54
N ILE A 172 -8.01 11.41 -1.47
CA ILE A 172 -8.18 12.54 -0.54
C ILE A 172 -6.85 12.91 0.10
N TYR A 173 -6.07 11.92 0.54
CA TYR A 173 -4.74 12.17 1.11
C TYR A 173 -3.83 12.89 0.09
N ASN A 174 -3.72 12.39 -1.14
CA ASN A 174 -2.88 12.99 -2.18
C ASN A 174 -3.38 14.39 -2.57
N LEU A 175 -4.69 14.62 -2.57
CA LEU A 175 -5.28 15.93 -2.84
C LEU A 175 -4.88 16.95 -1.76
N LEU A 176 -4.99 16.57 -0.49
CA LEU A 176 -4.59 17.43 0.62
C LEU A 176 -3.08 17.71 0.62
N VAL A 177 -2.26 16.70 0.31
CA VAL A 177 -0.80 16.89 0.15
C VAL A 177 -0.49 17.85 -1.00
N SER A 178 -1.19 17.73 -2.13
CA SER A 178 -0.98 18.57 -3.33
C SER A 178 -1.41 20.02 -3.13
N ALA A 179 -2.36 20.28 -2.22
CA ALA A 179 -2.82 21.64 -1.91
C ALA A 179 -1.76 22.50 -1.19
N GLY A 180 -0.74 21.89 -0.57
CA GLY A 180 0.29 22.58 0.20
C GLY A 180 -0.23 23.20 1.51
N GLY A 181 0.65 23.90 2.25
CA GLY A 181 0.29 24.68 3.43
C GLY A 181 -0.37 23.86 4.56
N THR A 182 -1.41 24.42 5.19
CA THR A 182 -2.14 23.77 6.29
C THR A 182 -2.81 22.44 5.89
N PRO A 183 -3.50 22.32 4.73
CA PRO A 183 -4.04 21.05 4.25
C PRO A 183 -3.00 19.92 4.17
N GLN A 184 -1.79 20.20 3.68
CA GLN A 184 -0.70 19.23 3.57
C GLN A 184 -0.26 18.71 4.94
N LEU A 185 -0.14 19.60 5.93
CA LEU A 185 0.18 19.20 7.31
C LEU A 185 -0.90 18.30 7.88
N ILE A 186 -2.18 18.66 7.71
CA ILE A 186 -3.31 17.83 8.14
C ILE A 186 -3.23 16.45 7.51
N ALA A 187 -2.95 16.38 6.20
CA ALA A 187 -2.81 15.12 5.47
C ALA A 187 -1.77 14.20 6.11
N TYR A 188 -0.59 14.73 6.47
CA TYR A 188 0.47 13.93 7.07
C TYR A 188 0.11 13.35 8.44
N PHE A 189 -0.79 13.98 9.19
CA PHE A 189 -1.21 13.48 10.51
C PHE A 189 -2.40 12.52 10.47
N VAL A 190 -3.40 12.76 9.61
CA VAL A 190 -4.69 12.01 9.57
C VAL A 190 -4.55 10.47 9.52
N PRO A 191 -3.58 9.88 8.79
CA PRO A 191 -3.41 8.43 8.74
C PRO A 191 -3.13 7.78 10.10
N LEU A 192 -2.47 8.48 11.03
CA LEU A 192 -2.07 7.88 12.31
C LEU A 192 -3.25 7.68 13.27
N PRO A 193 -4.13 8.69 13.52
CA PRO A 193 -5.39 8.48 14.20
C PRO A 193 -6.25 7.43 13.51
N THR A 194 -6.27 7.41 12.18
CA THR A 194 -7.05 6.42 11.41
C THR A 194 -6.55 4.99 11.68
N ALA A 195 -5.24 4.76 11.64
CA ALA A 195 -4.63 3.47 11.99
C ALA A 195 -4.92 3.07 13.44
N LEU A 196 -4.87 4.02 14.38
CA LEU A 196 -5.18 3.79 15.78
C LEU A 196 -6.66 3.39 15.96
N CYS A 197 -7.58 4.09 15.30
CA CYS A 197 -9.00 3.75 15.30
C CYS A 197 -9.24 2.32 14.78
N PHE A 198 -8.63 1.93 13.65
CA PHE A 198 -8.73 0.56 13.15
C PHE A 198 -8.21 -0.47 14.16
N ARG A 199 -7.10 -0.18 14.85
CA ARG A 199 -6.55 -1.06 15.88
C ARG A 199 -7.48 -1.18 17.09
N LEU A 200 -8.10 -0.09 17.52
CA LEU A 200 -9.04 -0.08 18.65
C LEU A 200 -10.33 -0.83 18.31
N LEU A 201 -10.86 -0.66 17.10
CA LEU A 201 -12.04 -1.38 16.61
C LEU A 201 -11.75 -2.88 16.48
N ALA A 202 -10.58 -3.26 15.96
CA ALA A 202 -10.17 -4.66 15.87
C ALA A 202 -10.09 -5.32 17.25
N ARG A 203 -9.55 -4.63 18.26
CA ARG A 203 -9.50 -5.13 19.64
C ARG A 203 -10.88 -5.35 20.25
N LYS A 204 -11.83 -4.45 20.00
CA LYS A 204 -13.22 -4.60 20.47
C LYS A 204 -13.95 -5.78 19.82
N ALA A 205 -13.59 -6.15 18.59
CA ALA A 205 -14.18 -7.29 17.89
C ALA A 205 -13.57 -8.64 18.31
N GLU A 206 -12.41 -8.61 18.98
CA GLU A 206 -11.70 -9.79 19.49
C GLU A 206 -11.98 -10.06 20.99
N ALA A 207 -12.64 -9.13 21.69
CA ALA A 207 -13.03 -9.21 23.11
C ALA A 207 -14.51 -9.57 23.26
#